data_AF-A0AAW8Q7F0-F1
#
_entry.id   AF-A0AAW8Q7F0-F1
#
_cell.length_a   1.000
_cell.length_b   1.000
_cell.length_c   1.000
_cell.angle_alpha   90.00
_cell.angle_beta   90.00
_cell.angle_gamma   90.00
#
_symmetry.space_group_name_H-M   'P 1'
#
loop_
_entity.id
_entity.type
_entity.pdbx_description
1 polymer ?
#
loop_
_entity_poly.entity_id
_entity_poly.type
_entity_poly.pdbx_seq_one_letter_code
_entity_poly.pdbx_strand_id
1 'polypeptide(L)'
;MLSTKDIELLLVHAALQVQYQQPDQAIALLDAVLELEPEREDALHTLAVACLQTGRYTRAVAVCEGLLKSQSQSVQAAGIWFCLSQARWKQNDVEGARQAHRRYLQSLHSESHE
;
A
#
# COMPACT_ATOMS: atom_id res chain seq x y z
N MET A 1 -7.27 -7.84 24.85
CA MET A 1 -7.52 -6.84 23.79
C MET A 1 -6.23 -6.11 23.57
N LEU A 2 -5.68 -6.13 22.35
CA LEU A 2 -4.54 -5.28 22.01
C LEU A 2 -4.96 -3.82 22.17
N SER A 3 -4.11 -3.01 22.79
CA SER A 3 -4.34 -1.57 22.93
C SER A 3 -3.96 -0.86 21.62
N THR A 4 -4.45 0.36 21.42
CA THR A 4 -4.07 1.20 20.27
C THR A 4 -2.55 1.40 20.18
N LYS A 5 -1.83 1.43 21.31
CA LYS A 5 -0.36 1.50 21.32
C LYS A 5 0.29 0.22 20.79
N ASP A 6 -0.33 -0.92 21.00
CA ASP A 6 0.18 -2.19 20.47
C ASP A 6 -0.01 -2.26 18.94
N ILE A 7 -1.09 -1.68 18.41
CA ILE A 7 -1.34 -1.56 16.97
C ILE A 7 -0.29 -0.64 16.31
N GLU A 8 -0.05 0.53 16.87
CA GLU A 8 1.00 1.45 16.39
C GLU A 8 2.39 0.79 16.37
N LEU A 9 2.72 0.02 17.41
CA LEU A 9 3.99 -0.70 17.47
C LEU A 9 4.10 -1.79 16.39
N LEU A 10 3.02 -2.51 16.14
CA LEU A 10 2.94 -3.51 15.07
C LEU A 10 3.12 -2.88 13.68
N LEU A 11 2.55 -1.71 13.46
CA LEU A 11 2.71 -0.96 12.20
C LEU A 11 4.15 -0.53 11.96
N VAL A 12 4.79 0.07 12.97
CA VAL A 12 6.20 0.45 12.88
C VAL A 12 7.07 -0.78 12.64
N HIS A 13 6.81 -1.89 13.33
CA HIS A 13 7.55 -3.12 13.13
C HIS A 13 7.37 -3.69 11.71
N ALA A 14 6.14 -3.71 11.19
CA ALA A 14 5.88 -4.16 9.83
C ALA A 14 6.61 -3.30 8.79
N ALA A 15 6.59 -1.97 8.93
CA ALA A 15 7.30 -1.06 8.04
C ALA A 15 8.83 -1.29 8.06
N LEU A 16 9.40 -1.58 9.23
CA LEU A 16 10.82 -1.96 9.35
C LEU A 16 11.12 -3.29 8.66
N GLN A 17 10.24 -4.29 8.79
CA GLN A 17 10.41 -5.59 8.13
C GLN A 17 10.43 -5.47 6.60
N VAL A 18 9.60 -4.57 6.03
CA VAL A 18 9.66 -4.22 4.60
C VAL A 18 11.02 -3.63 4.23
N GLN A 19 11.58 -2.72 5.04
CA GLN A 19 12.89 -2.11 4.77
C GLN A 19 14.04 -3.13 4.87
N TYR A 20 13.97 -4.07 5.83
CA TYR A 20 14.97 -5.12 6.03
C TYR A 20 14.82 -6.32 5.06
N GLN A 21 14.10 -6.16 3.94
CA GLN A 21 13.90 -7.21 2.93
C GLN A 21 13.24 -8.48 3.51
N GLN A 22 12.40 -8.33 4.53
CA GLN A 22 11.60 -9.40 5.13
C GLN A 22 10.08 -9.13 4.97
N PRO A 23 9.60 -8.86 3.73
CA PRO A 23 8.23 -8.41 3.52
C PRO A 23 7.15 -9.47 3.85
N ASP A 24 7.46 -10.77 3.86
CA ASP A 24 6.48 -11.79 4.30
C ASP A 24 6.15 -11.68 5.81
N GLN A 25 7.13 -11.31 6.64
CA GLN A 25 6.87 -11.06 8.07
C GLN A 25 6.05 -9.78 8.24
N ALA A 26 6.31 -8.76 7.43
CA ALA A 26 5.50 -7.54 7.42
C ALA A 26 4.04 -7.85 7.10
N ILE A 27 3.77 -8.68 6.08
CA ILE A 27 2.41 -9.08 5.69
C ILE A 27 1.67 -9.71 6.87
N ALA A 28 2.28 -10.64 7.61
CA ALA A 28 1.63 -11.28 8.74
C ALA A 28 1.26 -10.29 9.86
N LEU A 29 2.14 -9.32 10.15
CA LEU A 29 1.87 -8.27 11.13
C LEU A 29 0.76 -7.33 10.67
N LEU A 30 0.76 -6.96 9.39
CA LEU A 30 -0.24 -6.07 8.79
C LEU A 30 -1.61 -6.73 8.72
N ASP A 31 -1.67 -8.03 8.43
CA ASP A 31 -2.91 -8.80 8.42
C ASP A 31 -3.54 -8.81 9.81
N ALA A 32 -2.75 -8.98 10.86
CA ALA A 32 -3.23 -8.90 12.25
C ALA A 32 -3.71 -7.48 12.63
N VAL A 33 -3.07 -6.43 12.13
CA VAL A 33 -3.53 -5.05 12.34
C VAL A 33 -4.87 -4.81 11.64
N LEU A 34 -5.01 -5.27 10.40
CA LEU A 34 -6.20 -5.08 9.57
C LEU A 34 -7.40 -5.92 10.03
N GLU A 35 -7.18 -7.02 10.76
CA GLU A 35 -8.25 -7.74 11.46
C GLU A 35 -8.92 -6.88 12.55
N LEU A 36 -8.16 -5.97 13.17
CA LEU A 36 -8.65 -5.08 14.23
C LEU A 36 -9.13 -3.73 13.68
N GLU A 37 -8.39 -3.18 12.72
CA GLU A 37 -8.68 -1.89 12.08
C GLU A 37 -8.67 -2.06 10.54
N PRO A 38 -9.77 -2.55 9.93
CA PRO A 38 -9.80 -2.90 8.51
C PRO A 38 -9.55 -1.75 7.53
N GLU A 39 -9.83 -0.52 7.98
CA GLU A 39 -9.72 0.70 7.18
C GLU A 39 -8.44 1.50 7.50
N ARG A 40 -7.51 0.91 8.27
CA ARG A 40 -6.27 1.56 8.70
C ARG A 40 -5.33 1.79 7.51
N GLU A 41 -5.27 3.03 7.05
CA GLU A 41 -4.71 3.37 5.73
C GLU A 41 -3.20 3.15 5.60
N ASP A 42 -2.44 3.48 6.64
CA ASP A 42 -0.99 3.23 6.73
C ASP A 42 -0.67 1.71 6.70
N ALA A 43 -1.51 0.88 7.33
CA ALA A 43 -1.43 -0.57 7.27
C ALA A 43 -1.68 -1.08 5.85
N LEU A 44 -2.77 -0.64 5.22
CA LEU A 44 -3.12 -1.00 3.84
C LEU A 44 -2.03 -0.56 2.85
N HIS A 45 -1.47 0.63 3.00
CA HIS A 45 -0.41 1.13 2.14
C HIS A 45 0.87 0.28 2.30
N THR A 46 1.30 0.02 3.53
CA THR A 46 2.47 -0.83 3.80
C THR A 46 2.24 -2.25 3.28
N LEU A 47 1.02 -2.78 3.37
CA LEU A 47 0.64 -4.09 2.86
C LEU A 47 0.74 -4.15 1.33
N ALA A 48 0.30 -3.11 0.63
CA ALA A 48 0.43 -3.03 -0.83
C ALA A 48 1.91 -3.09 -1.26
N VAL A 49 2.79 -2.36 -0.58
CA VAL A 49 4.24 -2.39 -0.82
C VAL A 49 4.82 -3.78 -0.56
N ALA A 50 4.51 -4.39 0.59
CA ALA A 50 5.01 -5.72 0.94
C ALA A 50 4.52 -6.79 -0.03
N CYS A 51 3.25 -6.72 -0.47
CA CYS A 51 2.69 -7.61 -1.48
C CYS A 51 3.38 -7.44 -2.84
N LEU A 52 3.72 -6.22 -3.24
CA LEU A 52 4.47 -5.97 -4.47
C LEU A 52 5.87 -6.59 -4.42
N GLN A 53 6.59 -6.43 -3.31
CA GLN A 53 7.94 -6.98 -3.12
C GLN A 53 7.96 -8.51 -3.09
N THR A 54 6.92 -9.14 -2.55
CA THR A 54 6.79 -10.62 -2.45
C THR A 54 6.19 -11.28 -3.70
N GLY A 55 5.84 -10.50 -4.73
CA GLY A 55 5.24 -11.05 -5.94
C GLY A 55 3.73 -11.34 -5.84
N ARG A 56 3.08 -10.94 -4.74
CA ARG A 56 1.63 -11.08 -4.53
C ARG A 56 0.87 -9.97 -5.25
N TYR A 57 1.06 -9.87 -6.56
CA TYR A 57 0.61 -8.73 -7.37
C TYR A 57 -0.90 -8.54 -7.38
N THR A 58 -1.67 -9.63 -7.44
CA THR A 58 -3.15 -9.56 -7.40
C THR A 58 -3.65 -8.96 -6.10
N ARG A 59 -3.03 -9.31 -4.96
CA ARG A 59 -3.36 -8.74 -3.65
C ARG A 59 -2.96 -7.26 -3.58
N ALA A 60 -1.77 -6.92 -4.07
CA ALA A 60 -1.32 -5.52 -4.14
C ALA A 60 -2.29 -4.65 -4.94
N VAL A 61 -2.75 -5.11 -6.11
CA VAL A 61 -3.76 -4.40 -6.92
C VAL A 61 -5.05 -4.18 -6.15
N ALA A 62 -5.60 -5.23 -5.53
CA ALA A 62 -6.86 -5.12 -4.78
C ALA A 62 -6.77 -4.12 -3.62
N VAL A 63 -5.67 -4.15 -2.86
CA VAL A 63 -5.45 -3.22 -1.73
C VAL A 63 -5.30 -1.78 -2.23
N CYS A 64 -4.51 -1.54 -3.28
CA CYS A 64 -4.36 -0.21 -3.87
C CYS A 64 -5.70 0.34 -4.39
N GLU A 65 -6.49 -0.46 -5.10
CA GLU A 65 -7.80 -0.04 -5.60
C GLU A 65 -8.80 0.25 -4.47
N GLY A 66 -8.74 -0.50 -3.37
CA GLY A 66 -9.52 -0.23 -2.16
C GLY A 66 -9.18 1.13 -1.56
N LEU A 67 -7.89 1.38 -1.31
CA LEU A 67 -7.41 2.67 -0.79
C LEU A 67 -7.82 3.86 -1.67
N LEU A 68 -7.70 3.72 -2.99
CA LEU A 68 -8.04 4.79 -3.93
C LEU A 68 -9.55 5.06 -4.01
N LYS A 69 -10.40 4.07 -3.71
CA LYS A 69 -11.87 4.25 -3.64
C LYS A 69 -12.30 5.00 -2.39
N SER A 70 -11.61 4.81 -1.28
CA SER A 70 -11.93 5.47 -0.01
C SER A 70 -11.67 6.99 -0.01
N GLN A 71 -11.08 7.56 -1.07
CA GLN A 71 -10.76 9.00 -1.19
C GLN A 71 -10.06 9.56 0.06
N SER A 72 -9.21 8.74 0.66
CA SER A 72 -8.48 9.09 1.86
C SER A 72 -7.50 10.23 1.61
N GLN A 73 -7.70 11.34 2.32
CA GLN A 73 -6.84 12.52 2.25
C GLN A 73 -5.53 12.36 3.05
N SER A 74 -5.38 11.29 3.82
CA SER A 74 -4.24 11.11 4.73
C SER A 74 -3.03 10.46 4.06
N VAL A 75 -3.25 9.50 3.14
CA VAL A 75 -2.16 8.82 2.42
C VAL A 75 -1.95 9.46 1.05
N GLN A 76 -0.70 9.83 0.76
CA GLN A 76 -0.28 10.38 -0.53
C GLN A 76 -0.67 9.43 -1.66
N ALA A 77 -1.66 9.85 -2.47
CA ALA A 77 -2.19 9.06 -3.57
C ALA A 77 -1.10 8.68 -4.58
N ALA A 78 -0.04 9.50 -4.69
CA ALA A 78 1.14 9.21 -5.51
C ALA A 78 1.75 7.83 -5.21
N GLY A 79 2.03 7.51 -3.94
CA GLY A 79 2.62 6.23 -3.54
C GLY A 79 1.75 5.03 -3.92
N ILE A 80 0.43 5.19 -3.79
CA ILE A 80 -0.56 4.16 -4.10
C ILE A 80 -0.63 3.92 -5.61
N TRP A 81 -0.70 4.99 -6.42
CA TRP A 81 -0.70 4.91 -7.87
C TRP A 81 0.60 4.28 -8.42
N PHE A 82 1.74 4.59 -7.79
CA PHE A 82 3.01 3.98 -8.13
C PHE A 82 3.02 2.47 -7.86
N CYS A 83 2.56 2.03 -6.68
CA CYS A 83 2.43 0.60 -6.37
C CYS A 83 1.48 -0.11 -7.34
N LEU A 84 0.31 0.46 -7.61
CA LEU A 84 -0.68 -0.10 -8.53
C LEU A 84 -0.11 -0.26 -9.94
N SER A 85 0.60 0.76 -10.44
CA SER A 85 1.29 0.72 -11.73
C SER A 85 2.26 -0.46 -11.82
N GLN A 86 3.12 -0.63 -10.80
CA GLN A 86 4.11 -1.70 -10.80
C GLN A 86 3.47 -3.08 -10.69
N ALA A 87 2.45 -3.24 -9.84
CA ALA A 87 1.75 -4.51 -9.66
C ALA A 87 1.02 -4.95 -10.95
N ARG A 88 0.40 -4.01 -11.68
CA ARG A 88 -0.24 -4.30 -12.98
C ARG A 88 0.79 -4.63 -14.06
N TRP A 89 1.91 -3.91 -14.09
CA TRP A 89 3.00 -4.20 -15.02
C TRP A 89 3.54 -5.62 -14.84
N LYS A 90 3.76 -6.04 -13.58
CA LYS A 90 4.21 -7.40 -13.25
C LYS A 90 3.19 -8.50 -13.58
N GLN A 91 1.92 -8.14 -13.76
CA GLN A 91 0.85 -9.05 -14.22
C GLN A 91 0.63 -9.01 -15.74
N ASN A 92 1.51 -8.35 -16.51
CA ASN A 92 1.34 -8.10 -17.95
C ASN A 92 0.09 -7.25 -18.32
N ASP A 93 -0.55 -6.60 -17.34
CA ASP A 93 -1.57 -5.58 -17.61
C ASP A 93 -0.90 -4.24 -17.94
N VAL A 94 -0.33 -4.18 -19.16
CA VAL A 94 0.43 -3.02 -19.65
C VAL A 94 -0.44 -1.76 -19.73
N GLU A 95 -1.70 -1.92 -20.14
CA GLU A 95 -2.61 -0.78 -20.30
C GLU A 95 -3.03 -0.23 -18.94
N GLY A 96 -3.43 -1.09 -18.01
CA GLY A 96 -3.76 -0.69 -16.65
C GLY A 96 -2.56 -0.11 -15.89
N ALA A 97 -1.35 -0.62 -16.13
CA ALA A 97 -0.12 -0.06 -15.58
C ALA A 97 0.13 1.37 -16.10
N ARG A 98 0.00 1.60 -17.42
CA ARG A 98 0.19 2.92 -18.02
C ARG A 98 -0.81 3.94 -17.47
N GLN A 99 -2.06 3.55 -17.28
CA GLN A 99 -3.08 4.41 -16.72
C GLN A 99 -2.77 4.79 -15.26
N ALA A 100 -2.39 3.81 -14.44
CA ALA A 100 -1.99 4.07 -13.05
C ALA A 100 -0.74 4.95 -12.96
N HIS A 101 0.26 4.73 -13.83
CA HIS A 101 1.46 5.56 -13.86
C HIS A 101 1.18 7.02 -14.26
N ARG A 102 0.23 7.25 -15.18
CA ARG A 102 -0.22 8.60 -15.52
C ARG A 102 -0.83 9.31 -14.31
N ARG A 103 -1.65 8.60 -13.53
CA ARG A 103 -2.25 9.13 -12.29
C ARG A 103 -1.18 9.43 -11.23
N TYR A 104 -0.17 8.59 -11.10
CA TYR A 104 0.99 8.85 -10.24
C TYR A 104 1.66 10.18 -10.58
N LEU A 105 1.98 10.41 -11.85
CA LEU A 105 2.58 11.67 -12.29
C LEU A 105 1.66 12.86 -12.01
N GLN A 106 0.36 12.74 -12.29
CA GLN A 106 -0.60 13.82 -12.00
C GLN A 106 -0.66 14.18 -10.51
N SER A 107 -0.65 13.17 -9.61
CA SER A 107 -0.65 13.39 -8.15
C SER A 107 0.57 14.18 -7.68
N LEU A 108 1.76 13.88 -8.22
CA LEU A 108 2.99 14.60 -7.88
C LEU A 108 2.94 16.08 -8.29
N HIS A 109 2.33 16.39 -9.43
CA HIS A 109 2.23 17.77 -9.91
C HIS A 109 1.17 18.56 -9.13
N SER A 110 0.08 17.93 -8.69
CA SER A 110 -0.91 18.60 -7.83
C SER A 110 -0.37 18.93 -6.44
N GLU A 111 0.50 18.07 -5.88
CA GLU A 111 1.11 18.27 -4.55
C GLU A 111 2.20 19.36 -4.54
N SER A 112 2.76 19.73 -5.70
CA SER A 112 3.76 20.80 -5.82
C SER A 112 3.21 22.23 -5.86
N HIS A 113 1.89 22.40 -5.80
CA HIS A 113 1.21 23.69 -5.94
C HIS A 113 0.45 24.17 -4.69
N GLU A 114 0.63 23.52 -3.54
CA GLU A 114 0.18 23.98 -2.21
C GLU A 114 1.38 24.46 -1.37
#